data_AF-A0A7Y3F1D0-F1
#
_entry.id   AF-A0A7Y3F1D0-F1
#
_cell.length_a   1.000
_cell.length_b   1.000
_cell.length_c   1.000
_cell.angle_alpha   90.00
_cell.angle_beta   90.00
_cell.angle_gamma   90.00
#
_symmetry.space_group_name_H-M   'P 1'
#
loop_
_entity.id
_entity.type
_entity.pdbx_description
1 polymer ?
#
loop_
_entity_poly.entity_id
_entity_poly.type
_entity_poly.pdbx_seq_one_letter_code
_entity_poly.pdbx_strand_id
1 'polypeptide(L)'
;GVARAIEQSGLPYFISFVIMRNGCLLDGTSLETATSVIDANTGRQPLGFMVNCAYPGFLCAEKQPPELFNRLIGCLANASSLDHCDLDNAEELQVENVSEWGGLMLELNRSYGVKILGGCCGTGEEHLQYLV
;
A
#
# COMPACT_ATOMS: atom_id res chain seq x y z
N GLY A 1 4.16 -4.07 -17.94
CA GLY A 1 5.62 -4.08 -18.18
C GLY A 1 6.34 -4.93 -17.16
N VAL A 2 6.52 -4.40 -15.94
CA VAL A 2 7.25 -5.07 -14.84
C VAL A 2 6.75 -6.50 -14.56
N ALA A 3 5.43 -6.70 -14.43
CA ALA A 3 4.86 -8.03 -14.15
C ALA A 3 5.28 -9.08 -15.21
N ARG A 4 5.18 -8.72 -16.50
CA ARG A 4 5.58 -9.57 -17.64
C ARG A 4 7.09 -9.81 -17.74
N ALA A 5 7.91 -8.91 -17.20
CA ALA A 5 9.35 -9.10 -17.14
C ALA A 5 9.71 -10.07 -16.00
N ILE A 6 9.11 -9.87 -14.82
CA ILE A 6 9.39 -10.71 -13.64
C ILE A 6 8.86 -12.14 -13.84
N GLU A 7 7.70 -12.33 -14.47
CA GLU A 7 7.15 -13.68 -14.68
C GLU A 7 8.11 -14.61 -15.45
N GLN A 8 8.94 -14.06 -16.34
CA GLN A 8 9.92 -14.83 -17.12
C GLN A 8 11.05 -15.40 -16.26
N SER A 9 11.31 -14.81 -15.08
CA SER A 9 12.28 -15.36 -14.11
C SER A 9 11.78 -16.64 -13.44
N GLY A 10 10.46 -16.87 -13.45
CA GLY A 10 9.81 -17.97 -12.76
C GLY A 10 9.80 -17.87 -11.23
N LEU A 11 10.33 -16.79 -10.66
CA LEU A 11 10.33 -16.54 -9.22
C LEU A 11 8.98 -15.98 -8.75
N PRO A 12 8.57 -16.26 -7.50
CA PRO A 12 7.43 -15.59 -6.89
C PRO A 12 7.69 -14.10 -6.71
N TYR A 13 6.66 -13.27 -6.84
CA TYR A 13 6.79 -11.82 -6.76
C TYR A 13 5.52 -11.14 -6.27
N PHE A 14 5.68 -9.91 -5.79
CA PHE A 14 4.61 -8.97 -5.45
C PHE A 14 4.74 -7.72 -6.33
N ILE A 15 3.66 -6.98 -6.49
CA ILE A 15 3.68 -5.63 -7.09
C ILE A 15 3.07 -4.66 -6.11
N SER A 16 3.76 -3.55 -5.86
CA SER A 16 3.26 -2.49 -5.01
C SER A 16 2.92 -1.24 -5.81
N PHE A 17 1.86 -0.53 -5.41
CA PHE A 17 1.42 0.72 -6.00
C PHE A 17 1.62 1.89 -5.04
N VAL A 18 1.92 3.05 -5.60
CA VAL A 18 1.74 4.34 -4.93
C VAL A 18 0.34 4.85 -5.29
N ILE A 19 -0.39 5.32 -4.27
CA ILE A 19 -1.77 5.80 -4.41
C ILE A 19 -1.90 7.25 -3.95
N MET A 20 -2.95 7.90 -4.42
CA MET A 20 -3.39 9.20 -3.93
C MET A 20 -4.35 9.06 -2.75
N ARG A 21 -4.69 10.18 -2.11
CA ARG A 21 -5.60 10.29 -0.94
C ARG A 21 -6.98 9.65 -1.13
N ASN A 22 -7.40 9.42 -2.36
CA ASN A 22 -8.70 8.84 -2.72
C ASN A 22 -8.65 7.33 -3.00
N GLY A 23 -7.52 6.66 -2.74
CA GLY A 23 -7.39 5.22 -2.95
C GLY A 23 -7.17 4.78 -4.39
N CYS A 24 -6.92 5.72 -5.31
CA CYS A 24 -6.58 5.44 -6.71
C CYS A 24 -5.08 5.59 -6.99
N LEU A 25 -4.59 4.98 -8.06
CA LEU A 25 -3.27 5.24 -8.62
C LEU A 25 -3.14 6.71 -9.06
N LEU A 26 -1.90 7.17 -9.29
CA LEU A 26 -1.58 8.55 -9.67
C LEU A 26 -2.24 9.03 -10.97
N ASP A 27 -2.67 8.11 -11.84
CA ASP A 27 -3.40 8.41 -13.08
C ASP A 27 -4.93 8.35 -12.92
N GLY A 28 -5.42 8.12 -11.69
CA GLY A 28 -6.83 7.99 -11.36
C GLY A 28 -7.39 6.57 -11.49
N THR A 29 -6.61 5.59 -11.96
CA THR A 29 -7.04 4.19 -12.06
C THR A 29 -7.32 3.61 -10.68
N SER A 30 -8.43 2.88 -10.51
CA SER A 30 -8.71 2.17 -9.25
C SER A 30 -7.76 1.00 -9.02
N LEU A 31 -7.48 0.66 -7.76
CA LEU A 31 -6.66 -0.51 -7.43
C LEU A 31 -7.25 -1.82 -7.98
N GLU A 32 -8.57 -1.99 -7.91
CA GLU A 32 -9.28 -3.14 -8.50
C GLU A 32 -9.00 -3.27 -10.01
N THR A 33 -9.11 -2.17 -10.75
CA THR A 33 -8.85 -2.16 -12.19
C THR A 33 -7.38 -2.50 -12.46
N ALA A 34 -6.45 -1.86 -11.75
CA ALA A 34 -5.02 -2.06 -11.95
C ALA A 34 -4.60 -3.53 -11.69
N THR A 35 -5.08 -4.12 -10.59
CA THR A 35 -4.80 -5.52 -10.24
C THR A 35 -5.40 -6.48 -11.25
N SER A 36 -6.66 -6.29 -11.65
CA SER A 36 -7.35 -7.12 -12.65
C SER A 36 -6.68 -7.08 -14.01
N VAL A 37 -6.24 -5.89 -14.46
CA VAL A 37 -5.54 -5.73 -15.74
C VAL A 37 -4.20 -6.48 -15.71
N ILE A 38 -3.44 -6.41 -14.61
CA ILE A 38 -2.16 -7.12 -14.50
C ILE A 38 -2.37 -8.63 -14.48
N ASP A 39 -3.33 -9.11 -13.69
CA ASP A 39 -3.64 -10.54 -13.58
C ASP A 39 -4.12 -11.13 -14.91
N ALA A 40 -4.89 -10.37 -15.70
CA ALA A 40 -5.35 -10.79 -17.02
C ALA A 40 -4.25 -10.78 -18.10
N ASN A 41 -3.16 -10.02 -17.88
CA ASN A 41 -2.09 -9.81 -18.87
C ASN A 41 -0.76 -10.49 -18.48
N THR A 42 -0.79 -11.41 -17.52
CA THR A 42 0.36 -12.23 -17.11
C THR A 42 0.01 -13.71 -17.11
N GLY A 43 0.94 -14.55 -17.57
CA GLY A 43 0.80 -16.01 -17.50
C GLY A 43 1.11 -16.54 -16.11
N ARG A 44 2.03 -15.88 -15.38
CA ARG A 44 2.31 -16.16 -13.97
C ARG A 44 2.01 -14.92 -13.14
N GLN A 45 0.85 -14.91 -12.50
CA GLN A 45 0.37 -13.77 -11.71
C GLN A 45 1.25 -13.47 -10.50
N PRO A 46 1.26 -12.21 -10.01
CA PRO A 46 1.83 -11.88 -8.71
C PRO A 46 1.17 -12.70 -7.61
N LEU A 47 1.91 -13.03 -6.55
CA LEU A 47 1.34 -13.66 -5.35
C LEU A 47 0.28 -12.76 -4.70
N GLY A 48 0.42 -11.45 -4.87
CA GLY A 48 -0.55 -10.45 -4.52
C GLY A 48 0.00 -9.05 -4.79
N PHE A 49 -0.79 -8.07 -4.44
CA PHE A 49 -0.48 -6.66 -4.60
C PHE A 49 -0.35 -5.98 -3.25
N MET A 50 0.36 -4.85 -3.25
CA MET A 50 0.59 -4.04 -2.07
C MET A 50 0.35 -2.57 -2.40
N VAL A 51 0.18 -1.76 -1.35
CA VAL A 51 0.34 -0.30 -1.44
C VAL A 51 1.59 0.07 -0.66
N ASN A 52 2.39 1.00 -1.20
CA ASN A 52 3.52 1.57 -0.49
C ASN A 52 3.61 3.08 -0.71
N CYS A 53 4.41 3.74 0.13
CA CYS A 53 4.71 5.17 0.00
C CYS A 53 3.45 6.06 0.04
N ALA A 54 2.45 5.64 0.82
CA ALA A 54 1.21 6.37 1.07
C ALA A 54 0.84 6.23 2.55
N TYR A 55 0.16 7.22 3.12
CA TYR A 55 -0.37 7.12 4.48
C TYR A 55 -1.48 6.05 4.55
N PRO A 56 -1.65 5.29 5.66
CA PRO A 56 -2.61 4.19 5.71
C PRO A 56 -4.04 4.61 5.33
N GLY A 57 -4.46 5.79 5.80
CA GLY A 57 -5.82 6.32 5.54
C GLY A 57 -6.10 6.64 4.07
N PHE A 58 -5.08 6.79 3.23
CA PHE A 58 -5.26 7.10 1.81
C PHE A 58 -5.86 5.93 1.04
N LEU A 59 -5.77 4.71 1.56
CA LEU A 59 -6.38 3.54 0.95
C LEU A 59 -7.92 3.64 0.90
N CYS A 60 -8.52 4.40 1.83
CA CYS A 60 -9.98 4.50 1.99
C CYS A 60 -10.64 3.11 1.92
N ALA A 61 -10.14 2.17 2.74
CA ALA A 61 -10.45 0.75 2.63
C ALA A 61 -11.96 0.47 2.69
N GLU A 62 -12.72 1.29 3.42
CA GLU A 62 -14.17 1.24 3.54
C GLU A 62 -14.93 1.57 2.25
N LYS A 63 -14.27 2.23 1.29
CA LYS A 63 -14.82 2.58 -0.02
C LYS A 63 -14.34 1.67 -1.14
N GLN A 64 -13.38 0.78 -0.86
CA GLN A 64 -12.86 -0.16 -1.85
C GLN A 64 -13.81 -1.36 -2.00
N PRO A 65 -13.87 -1.97 -3.20
CA PRO A 65 -14.62 -3.21 -3.37
C PRO A 65 -14.03 -4.31 -2.48
N PRO A 66 -14.84 -5.07 -1.72
CA PRO A 66 -14.34 -6.12 -0.83
C PRO A 66 -13.44 -7.15 -1.51
N GLU A 67 -13.69 -7.44 -2.79
CA GLU A 67 -12.95 -8.39 -3.60
C GLU A 67 -11.50 -7.97 -3.84
N LEU A 68 -11.20 -6.66 -3.80
CA LEU A 68 -9.83 -6.14 -3.90
C LEU A 68 -8.92 -6.80 -2.87
N PHE A 69 -9.40 -6.98 -1.64
CA PHE A 69 -8.61 -7.49 -0.52
C PHE A 69 -8.28 -8.99 -0.62
N ASN A 70 -8.86 -9.70 -1.59
CA ASN A 70 -8.38 -11.05 -1.96
C ASN A 70 -6.99 -10.99 -2.63
N ARG A 71 -6.66 -9.86 -3.26
CA ARG A 71 -5.43 -9.65 -4.02
C ARG A 71 -4.51 -8.61 -3.38
N LEU A 72 -5.05 -7.58 -2.73
CA LEU A 72 -4.30 -6.58 -1.98
C LEU A 72 -3.95 -7.11 -0.59
N ILE A 73 -2.73 -7.60 -0.44
CA ILE A 73 -2.29 -8.35 0.75
C ILE A 73 -1.30 -7.59 1.62
N GLY A 74 -0.85 -6.40 1.22
CA GLY A 74 0.10 -5.64 2.01
C GLY A 74 0.00 -4.13 1.90
N CYS A 75 0.42 -3.47 2.98
CA CYS A 75 0.54 -2.02 3.08
C CYS A 75 1.88 -1.68 3.76
N LEU A 76 2.73 -0.92 3.05
CA LEU A 76 3.99 -0.37 3.57
C LEU A 76 3.85 1.16 3.63
N ALA A 77 3.32 1.67 4.73
CA ALA A 77 2.79 3.02 4.78
C ALA A 77 3.81 4.08 5.20
N ASN A 78 3.64 5.31 4.73
CA ASN A 78 4.38 6.46 5.23
C ASN A 78 3.91 6.84 6.63
N ALA A 79 4.79 7.46 7.43
CA ALA A 79 4.45 7.95 8.76
C ALA A 79 3.63 9.25 8.73
N SER A 80 3.71 10.04 7.65
CA SER A 80 2.98 11.30 7.50
C SER A 80 1.77 11.17 6.60
N SER A 81 0.70 11.91 6.91
CA SER A 81 -0.47 12.10 6.05
C SER A 81 -0.33 13.25 5.04
N LEU A 82 0.85 13.86 4.93
CA LEU A 82 1.17 14.90 3.96
C LEU A 82 1.53 14.30 2.59
N ASP A 83 1.25 15.03 1.51
CA ASP A 83 1.65 14.59 0.18
C ASP A 83 3.15 14.82 -0.05
N HIS A 84 3.74 14.12 -1.02
CA HIS A 84 5.17 14.25 -1.32
C HIS A 84 5.59 15.70 -1.60
N CYS A 85 4.73 16.51 -2.22
CA CYS A 85 4.99 17.92 -2.48
C CYS A 85 5.01 18.78 -1.21
N ASP A 86 4.24 18.42 -0.19
CA ASP A 86 4.18 19.14 1.08
C ASP A 86 5.38 18.77 1.98
N LEU A 87 5.94 17.57 1.77
CA LEU A 87 7.16 17.11 2.42
C LEU A 87 8.43 17.62 1.74
N ASP A 88 8.32 18.05 0.48
CA ASP A 88 9.45 18.57 -0.28
C ASP A 88 9.91 19.90 0.35
N ASN A 89 11.15 19.95 0.82
CA ASN A 89 11.75 21.06 1.58
C ASN A 89 11.22 21.24 3.02
N ALA A 90 10.57 20.24 3.61
CA ALA A 90 10.27 20.28 5.04
C ALA A 90 11.59 20.26 5.86
N GLU A 91 11.75 21.22 6.77
CA GLU A 91 12.95 21.32 7.63
C GLU A 91 12.99 20.21 8.70
N GLU A 92 11.82 19.71 9.09
CA GLU A 92 11.66 18.68 10.12
C GLU A 92 10.90 17.47 9.57
N LEU A 93 11.24 16.29 10.11
CA LEU A 93 10.53 15.06 9.78
C LEU A 93 9.08 15.16 10.24
N GLN A 94 8.17 15.15 9.27
CA GLN A 94 6.74 15.11 9.55
C GLN A 94 6.33 13.66 9.79
N VAL A 95 5.72 13.41 10.95
CA VAL A 95 5.15 12.10 11.33
C VAL A 95 3.83 12.33 12.04
N GLU A 96 2.86 11.48 11.75
CA GLU A 96 1.65 11.40 12.58
C GLU A 96 1.94 10.68 13.90
N ASN A 97 0.98 10.71 14.81
CA ASN A 97 1.09 9.95 16.04
C ASN A 97 1.18 8.44 15.74
N VAL A 98 2.19 7.75 16.31
CA VAL A 98 2.42 6.31 16.10
C VAL A 98 1.18 5.47 16.42
N SER A 99 0.42 5.83 17.46
CA SER A 99 -0.79 5.09 17.84
C SER A 99 -1.95 5.28 16.86
N GLU A 100 -2.07 6.45 16.26
CA GLU A 100 -3.06 6.72 15.21
C GLU A 100 -2.70 5.94 13.94
N TRP A 101 -1.46 6.08 13.49
CA TRP A 101 -0.92 5.35 12.34
C TRP A 101 -1.10 3.83 12.52
N GLY A 102 -0.69 3.32 13.68
CA GLY A 102 -0.76 1.90 13.99
C GLY A 102 -2.19 1.38 14.13
N GLY A 103 -3.10 2.20 14.65
CA GLY A 103 -4.53 1.89 14.69
C GLY A 103 -5.10 1.65 13.30
N LEU A 104 -4.82 2.55 12.35
CA LEU A 104 -5.23 2.41 10.96
C LEU A 104 -4.63 1.15 10.31
N MET A 105 -3.34 0.88 10.54
CA MET A 105 -2.67 -0.30 10.00
C MET A 105 -3.26 -1.62 10.54
N LEU A 106 -3.53 -1.68 11.85
CA LEU A 106 -4.16 -2.85 12.46
C LEU A 106 -5.62 -3.04 12.01
N GLU A 107 -6.33 -1.95 11.72
CA GLU A 107 -7.67 -2.02 11.10
C GLU A 107 -7.63 -2.66 9.71
N LEU A 108 -6.64 -2.29 8.87
CA LEU A 108 -6.43 -2.94 7.57
C LEU A 108 -6.27 -4.46 7.70
N ASN A 109 -5.55 -4.92 8.72
CA ASN A 109 -5.41 -6.35 8.97
C ASN A 109 -6.71 -6.99 9.50
N ARG A 110 -7.32 -6.40 10.53
CA ARG A 110 -8.46 -7.01 11.24
C ARG A 110 -9.75 -7.00 10.43
N SER A 111 -10.03 -5.89 9.75
CA SER A 111 -11.30 -5.66 9.05
C SER A 111 -11.24 -6.07 7.58
N TYR A 112 -10.06 -5.97 6.96
CA TYR A 112 -9.88 -6.18 5.51
C TYR A 112 -8.92 -7.32 5.17
N GLY A 113 -8.28 -7.96 6.15
CA GLY A 113 -7.41 -9.12 5.91
C GLY A 113 -6.07 -8.81 5.25
N VAL A 114 -5.61 -7.55 5.28
CA VAL A 114 -4.28 -7.16 4.79
C VAL A 114 -3.22 -7.83 5.66
N LYS A 115 -2.42 -8.73 5.07
CA LYS A 115 -1.56 -9.68 5.81
C LYS A 115 -0.19 -9.11 6.14
N ILE A 116 0.36 -8.28 5.26
CA ILE A 116 1.70 -7.72 5.38
C ILE A 116 1.56 -6.25 5.75
N LEU A 117 1.83 -5.92 7.01
CA LEU A 117 1.87 -4.54 7.49
C LEU A 117 3.33 -4.13 7.69
N GLY A 118 3.67 -2.90 7.28
CA GLY A 118 4.99 -2.37 7.50
C GLY A 118 5.07 -0.88 7.20
N GLY A 119 6.28 -0.36 7.26
CA GLY A 119 6.57 1.04 7.09
C GLY A 119 7.30 1.38 5.79
N CYS A 120 7.18 2.64 5.38
CA CYS A 120 7.90 3.27 4.29
C CYS A 120 8.51 4.59 4.80
N CYS A 121 8.42 5.68 4.03
CA CYS A 121 9.07 6.94 4.38
C CYS A 121 8.59 7.49 5.73
N GLY A 122 9.54 7.90 6.57
CA GLY A 122 9.31 8.47 7.90
C GLY A 122 8.96 7.47 9.01
N THR A 123 8.77 6.19 8.69
CA THR A 123 8.53 5.16 9.71
C THR A 123 9.83 4.67 10.35
N GLY A 124 9.75 4.25 11.61
CA GLY A 124 10.90 3.78 12.39
C GLY A 124 10.54 2.64 13.33
N GLU A 125 11.44 2.34 14.27
CA GLU A 125 11.30 1.21 15.20
C GLU A 125 9.98 1.26 15.99
N GLU A 126 9.59 2.43 16.51
CA GLU A 126 8.34 2.60 17.26
C GLU A 126 7.09 2.20 16.46
N HIS A 127 7.10 2.46 15.16
CA HIS A 127 5.98 2.09 14.27
C HIS A 127 5.89 0.58 14.10
N LEU A 128 7.04 -0.08 13.90
CA LEU A 128 7.09 -1.54 13.74
C LEU A 128 6.76 -2.26 15.06
N GLN A 129 7.23 -1.74 16.19
CA GLN A 129 6.89 -2.26 17.52
C GLN A 129 5.39 -2.15 17.81
N TYR A 130 4.69 -1.14 17.30
CA TYR A 130 3.24 -1.02 17.47
C TYR A 130 2.44 -2.09 16.73
N LEU A 131 2.98 -2.66 15.64
CA LEU A 131 2.28 -3.64 14.81
C LEU A 131 2.34 -5.07 15.35
N VAL A 132 3.16 -5.35 16.36
CA VAL A 132 3.45 -6.70 16.89
C VAL A 132 2.90 -6.96 18.28
#